data_AF-A0A2S6CBZ7-F1
#
_entry.id   AF-A0A2S6CBZ7-F1
#
_cell.length_a   1.000
_cell.length_b   1.000
_cell.length_c   1.000
_cell.angle_alpha   90.00
_cell.angle_beta   90.00
_cell.angle_gamma   90.00
#
_symmetry.space_group_name_H-M   'P 1'
#
loop_
_entity.id
_entity.type
_entity.pdbx_description
1 polymer ?
#
loop_
_entity_poly.entity_id
_entity_poly.type
_entity_poly.pdbx_seq_one_letter_code
_entity_poly.pdbx_strand_id
1 'polypeptide(L)'
;MGDAPPAYSPAPNAAPAITVSAPVDQGADDPYTFLTSFDTIFLIDDSGSMAGGRWRETGEALETITPICTAHDQDGIDIYFLNAKDSDFHHNVTSAATVREIFQTVRPGGGTPTGQRLNSILRPYLRKYESSPETVKPINLICITDGEPSDDVESPLIAAAKKLDKLDAPAWQIGVQFFQVGRDEQAKLHLKQLDDELAEIAGDDDLRDMVDTVPFTGAEGTQLNGEGILKVVLGAVNRRLDRKKSRDLHR
;
A
#
# COMPACT_ATOMS: atom_id res chain seq x y z
N MET A 1 31.59 64.16 1.70
CA MET A 1 31.57 63.20 0.58
C MET A 1 31.74 61.82 1.20
N GLY A 2 30.63 61.13 1.47
CA GLY A 2 30.63 59.80 2.08
C GLY A 2 30.25 58.79 1.00
N ASP A 3 31.13 57.84 0.73
CA ASP A 3 30.94 56.79 -0.26
C ASP A 3 29.79 55.86 0.14
N ALA A 4 28.96 55.50 -0.82
CA ALA A 4 27.88 54.53 -0.63
C ALA A 4 28.44 53.10 -0.55
N PRO A 5 27.85 52.20 0.28
CA PRO A 5 28.31 50.82 0.36
C PRO A 5 28.00 50.03 -0.93
N PRO A 6 28.77 48.98 -1.25
CA PRO A 6 28.62 48.21 -2.47
C PRO A 6 27.31 47.41 -2.51
N ALA A 7 26.81 47.16 -3.72
CA ALA A 7 25.58 46.41 -3.98
C ALA A 7 25.71 44.94 -3.55
N TYR A 8 24.68 44.43 -2.85
CA TYR A 8 24.59 43.05 -2.39
C TYR A 8 24.26 42.11 -3.56
N SER A 9 25.14 41.15 -3.86
CA SER A 9 24.82 40.04 -4.77
C SER A 9 24.20 38.89 -3.97
N PRO A 10 23.06 38.32 -4.39
CA PRO A 10 22.46 37.20 -3.68
C PRO A 10 23.33 35.94 -3.83
N ALA A 11 23.68 35.32 -2.71
CA ALA A 11 24.30 33.99 -2.69
C ALA A 11 23.29 32.92 -3.15
N PRO A 12 23.71 31.88 -3.89
CA PRO A 12 22.81 30.81 -4.29
C PRO A 12 22.49 29.96 -3.05
N ASN A 13 21.28 30.13 -2.52
CA ASN A 13 20.74 29.27 -1.47
C ASN A 13 20.26 27.96 -2.12
N ALA A 14 21.20 27.08 -2.47
CA ALA A 14 20.90 25.70 -2.78
C ALA A 14 20.87 24.93 -1.46
N ALA A 15 19.66 24.65 -0.95
CA ALA A 15 19.46 23.62 0.06
C ALA A 15 20.04 22.29 -0.48
N PRO A 16 20.64 21.43 0.35
CA PRO A 16 21.11 20.14 -0.11
C PRO A 16 19.89 19.32 -0.56
N ALA A 17 19.76 19.12 -1.87
CA ALA A 17 18.88 18.09 -2.40
C ALA A 17 19.45 16.75 -1.91
N ILE A 18 18.68 16.04 -1.09
CA ILE A 18 18.98 14.64 -0.78
C ILE A 18 18.69 13.87 -2.05
N THR A 19 19.69 13.75 -2.92
CA THR A 19 19.69 12.81 -4.03
C THR A 19 19.87 11.43 -3.44
N VAL A 20 18.76 10.76 -3.13
CA VAL A 20 18.76 9.29 -3.00
C VAL A 20 19.05 8.78 -4.40
N SER A 21 20.33 8.54 -4.67
CA SER A 21 20.75 7.90 -5.90
C SER A 21 20.27 6.46 -5.81
N ALA A 22 19.28 6.09 -6.62
CA ALA A 22 18.96 4.68 -6.82
C ALA A 22 20.26 3.97 -7.22
N PRO A 23 20.65 2.87 -6.55
CA PRO A 23 21.77 2.09 -7.02
C PRO A 23 21.37 1.53 -8.38
N VAL A 24 22.00 2.04 -9.44
CA VAL A 24 21.96 1.43 -10.78
C VAL A 24 22.83 0.17 -10.69
N ASP A 25 22.27 -0.88 -10.11
CA ASP A 25 22.87 -2.21 -10.17
C ASP A 25 22.22 -2.97 -11.32
N GLN A 26 22.82 -2.84 -12.50
CA GLN A 26 22.50 -3.70 -13.63
C GLN A 26 23.24 -5.04 -13.45
N GLY A 27 22.57 -6.03 -12.84
CA GLY A 27 23.05 -7.40 -12.86
C GLY A 27 22.51 -8.29 -11.73
N ALA A 28 21.46 -9.06 -12.06
CA ALA A 28 20.84 -10.15 -11.29
C ALA A 28 19.98 -9.74 -10.07
N ASP A 29 18.65 -9.89 -10.24
CA ASP A 29 17.56 -9.66 -9.28
C ASP A 29 17.46 -8.23 -8.72
N ASP A 30 17.08 -7.26 -9.58
CA ASP A 30 16.52 -5.99 -9.10
C ASP A 30 15.27 -6.31 -8.24
N PRO A 31 15.31 -6.03 -6.92
CA PRO A 31 14.25 -6.36 -5.97
C PRO A 31 13.03 -5.48 -6.16
N TYR A 32 12.91 -4.71 -7.23
CA TYR A 32 11.73 -3.92 -7.57
C TYR A 32 11.12 -4.34 -8.92
N THR A 33 11.80 -5.23 -9.67
CA THR A 33 11.33 -5.73 -10.98
C THR A 33 9.90 -6.25 -10.93
N PHE A 34 9.52 -6.87 -9.83
CA PHE A 34 8.20 -7.46 -9.67
C PHE A 34 7.07 -6.44 -9.51
N LEU A 35 7.36 -5.18 -9.15
CA LEU A 35 6.38 -4.10 -9.17
C LEU A 35 5.81 -3.88 -10.59
N THR A 36 6.53 -4.29 -11.65
CA THR A 36 6.02 -4.22 -13.02
C THR A 36 4.86 -5.20 -13.28
N SER A 37 4.65 -6.20 -12.42
CA SER A 37 3.74 -7.32 -12.70
C SER A 37 2.41 -7.27 -11.94
N PHE A 38 2.21 -6.25 -11.10
CA PHE A 38 1.01 -6.06 -10.29
C PHE A 38 0.60 -4.58 -10.30
N ASP A 39 -0.69 -4.30 -10.23
CA ASP A 39 -1.16 -2.94 -9.92
C ASP A 39 -1.07 -2.74 -8.40
N THR A 40 -0.46 -1.63 -7.97
CA THR A 40 -0.33 -1.30 -6.54
C THR A 40 -1.45 -0.38 -6.11
N ILE A 41 -2.24 -0.82 -5.13
CA ILE A 41 -3.38 -0.07 -4.60
C ILE A 41 -3.10 0.23 -3.13
N PHE A 42 -3.11 1.50 -2.74
CA PHE A 42 -3.11 1.91 -1.34
C PHE A 42 -4.53 2.19 -0.88
N LEU A 43 -4.96 1.49 0.17
CA LEU A 43 -6.19 1.80 0.89
C LEU A 43 -5.82 2.53 2.17
N ILE A 44 -6.04 3.84 2.22
CA ILE A 44 -5.62 4.70 3.32
C ILE A 44 -6.77 4.95 4.29
N ASP A 45 -6.51 4.70 5.56
CA ASP A 45 -7.38 5.11 6.65
C ASP A 45 -7.40 6.64 6.78
N ASP A 46 -8.55 7.23 6.49
CA ASP A 46 -8.85 8.65 6.72
C ASP A 46 -9.88 8.82 7.85
N SER A 47 -9.91 7.91 8.82
CA SER A 47 -10.76 8.04 10.01
C SER A 47 -10.28 9.15 10.96
N GLY A 48 -11.11 9.50 11.95
CA GLY A 48 -10.76 10.54 12.91
C GLY A 48 -9.48 10.28 13.72
N SER A 49 -9.11 9.01 13.98
CA SER A 49 -7.90 8.65 14.75
C SER A 49 -6.61 8.99 14.02
N MET A 50 -6.66 9.02 12.68
CA MET A 50 -5.51 9.34 11.84
C MET A 50 -5.13 10.82 11.86
N ALA A 51 -5.99 11.71 12.38
CA ALA A 51 -5.78 13.15 12.36
C ALA A 51 -4.44 13.58 13.02
N GLY A 52 -3.74 14.51 12.37
CA GLY A 52 -2.50 15.07 12.89
C GLY A 52 -1.25 14.35 12.39
N GLY A 53 -0.46 13.79 13.32
CA GLY A 53 0.85 13.20 13.02
C GLY A 53 0.77 12.00 12.08
N ARG A 54 -0.13 11.05 12.36
CA ARG A 54 -0.30 9.81 11.59
C ARG A 54 -0.64 10.09 10.13
N TRP A 55 -1.62 10.97 9.88
CA TRP A 55 -1.98 11.42 8.53
C TRP A 55 -0.80 12.04 7.76
N ARG A 56 -0.02 12.89 8.42
CA ARG A 56 1.14 13.53 7.79
C ARG A 56 2.21 12.50 7.44
N GLU A 57 2.54 11.62 8.36
CA GLU A 57 3.55 10.58 8.17
C GLU A 57 3.14 9.60 7.05
N THR A 58 1.85 9.23 6.97
CA THR A 58 1.33 8.43 5.84
C THR A 58 1.49 9.15 4.50
N GLY A 59 1.15 10.44 4.43
CA GLY A 59 1.34 11.24 3.23
C GLY A 59 2.80 11.33 2.79
N GLU A 60 3.71 11.66 3.72
CA GLU A 60 5.15 11.77 3.47
C GLU A 60 5.77 10.44 3.00
N ALA A 61 5.31 9.33 3.58
CA ALA A 61 5.77 8.01 3.18
C ALA A 61 5.25 7.63 1.79
N LEU A 62 3.99 7.93 1.45
CA LEU A 62 3.47 7.73 0.08
C LEU A 62 4.18 8.63 -0.95
N GLU A 63 4.48 9.89 -0.59
CA GLU A 63 5.28 10.79 -1.44
C GLU A 63 6.66 10.19 -1.75
N THR A 64 7.25 9.47 -0.79
CA THR A 64 8.58 8.86 -0.94
C THR A 64 8.56 7.62 -1.82
N ILE A 65 7.54 6.75 -1.68
CA ILE A 65 7.48 5.48 -2.42
C ILE A 65 6.93 5.63 -3.84
N THR A 66 6.09 6.63 -4.10
CA THR A 66 5.43 6.78 -5.42
C THR A 66 6.45 6.82 -6.57
N PRO A 67 7.53 7.63 -6.51
CA PRO A 67 8.56 7.61 -7.55
C PRO A 67 9.22 6.24 -7.73
N ILE A 68 9.38 5.48 -6.64
CA ILE A 68 9.96 4.13 -6.66
C ILE A 68 8.99 3.18 -7.37
N CYS A 69 7.71 3.16 -6.97
CA CYS A 69 6.69 2.34 -7.64
C CYS A 69 6.61 2.66 -9.14
N THR A 70 6.61 3.94 -9.50
CA THR A 70 6.45 4.39 -10.90
C THR A 70 7.66 4.15 -11.79
N ALA A 71 8.85 3.96 -11.22
CA ALA A 71 10.03 3.55 -11.96
C ALA A 71 9.88 2.13 -12.54
N HIS A 72 9.01 1.31 -11.94
CA HIS A 72 8.79 -0.08 -12.30
C HIS A 72 7.36 -0.34 -12.84
N ASP A 73 6.36 0.44 -12.41
CA ASP A 73 5.00 0.39 -12.95
C ASP A 73 4.63 1.72 -13.62
N GLN A 74 4.58 1.75 -14.95
CA GLN A 74 4.34 2.98 -15.70
C GLN A 74 2.91 3.51 -15.50
N ASP A 75 1.99 2.65 -15.07
CA ASP A 75 0.59 2.99 -14.85
C ASP A 75 0.41 3.73 -13.51
N GLY A 76 1.38 3.62 -12.59
CA GLY A 76 1.39 4.33 -11.31
C GLY A 76 0.74 3.56 -10.16
N ILE A 77 0.24 4.29 -9.16
CA ILE A 77 -0.45 3.70 -8.01
C ILE A 77 -1.88 4.24 -7.91
N ASP A 78 -2.80 3.44 -7.38
CA ASP A 78 -4.14 3.88 -7.05
C ASP A 78 -4.26 4.14 -5.54
N ILE A 79 -4.95 5.22 -5.15
CA ILE A 79 -5.15 5.63 -3.77
C ILE A 79 -6.64 5.67 -3.43
N TYR A 80 -7.09 4.74 -2.61
CA TYR A 80 -8.43 4.72 -2.05
C TYR A 80 -8.38 5.20 -0.60
N PHE A 81 -9.50 5.74 -0.11
CA PHE A 81 -9.68 6.09 1.30
C PHE A 81 -10.86 5.32 1.88
N LEU A 82 -10.86 5.07 3.20
CA LEU A 82 -11.98 4.40 3.87
C LEU A 82 -13.28 5.21 3.77
N ASN A 83 -13.23 6.50 4.06
CA ASN A 83 -14.37 7.39 4.17
C ASN A 83 -14.53 8.30 2.95
N ALA A 84 -13.43 8.83 2.39
CA ALA A 84 -13.52 9.69 1.22
C ALA A 84 -14.08 8.94 0.00
N LYS A 85 -14.92 9.62 -0.76
CA LYS A 85 -15.45 9.08 -2.02
C LYS A 85 -14.30 8.84 -3.00
N ASP A 86 -14.48 7.81 -3.81
CA ASP A 86 -13.55 7.54 -4.90
C ASP A 86 -13.51 8.71 -5.90
N SER A 87 -12.33 8.94 -6.48
CA SER A 87 -12.04 10.07 -7.36
C SER A 87 -11.05 9.66 -8.42
N ASP A 88 -11.31 10.02 -9.67
CA ASP A 88 -10.40 9.74 -10.79
C ASP A 88 -9.01 10.37 -10.59
N PHE A 89 -8.92 11.45 -9.80
CA PHE A 89 -7.65 12.09 -9.45
C PHE A 89 -6.76 11.23 -8.54
N HIS A 90 -7.31 10.18 -7.93
CA HIS A 90 -6.56 9.30 -7.05
C HIS A 90 -6.05 8.03 -7.74
N HIS A 91 -6.32 7.85 -9.03
CA HIS A 91 -5.92 6.68 -9.80
C HIS A 91 -4.76 6.99 -10.74
N ASN A 92 -3.92 6.00 -11.03
CA ASN A 92 -2.73 6.13 -11.88
C ASN A 92 -1.80 7.28 -11.42
N VAL A 93 -1.64 7.43 -10.11
CA VAL A 93 -0.84 8.49 -9.50
C VAL A 93 0.64 8.17 -9.73
N THR A 94 1.32 9.06 -10.45
CA THR A 94 2.72 8.86 -10.85
C THR A 94 3.71 9.83 -10.22
N SER A 95 3.24 10.78 -9.40
CA SER A 95 4.10 11.82 -8.85
C SER A 95 3.85 12.09 -7.36
N ALA A 96 4.93 12.38 -6.64
CA ALA A 96 4.86 12.82 -5.25
C ALA A 96 4.04 14.12 -5.08
N ALA A 97 4.05 15.00 -6.08
CA ALA A 97 3.26 16.23 -6.03
C ALA A 97 1.75 15.95 -6.03
N THR A 98 1.29 14.98 -6.83
CA THR A 98 -0.11 14.54 -6.86
C THR A 98 -0.50 13.92 -5.53
N VAL A 99 0.33 13.05 -4.95
CA VAL A 99 0.10 12.49 -3.61
C VAL A 99 -0.09 13.60 -2.58
N ARG A 100 0.81 14.60 -2.58
CA ARG A 100 0.72 15.74 -1.68
C ARG A 100 -0.60 16.49 -1.82
N GLU A 101 -1.04 16.74 -3.05
CA GLU A 101 -2.31 17.41 -3.33
C GLU A 101 -3.52 16.60 -2.83
N ILE A 102 -3.50 15.28 -3.01
CA ILE A 102 -4.52 14.36 -2.49
C ILE A 102 -4.62 14.48 -0.97
N PHE A 103 -3.49 14.35 -0.25
CA PHE A 103 -3.44 14.46 1.21
C PHE A 103 -3.74 15.88 1.74
N GLN A 104 -3.54 16.90 0.91
CA GLN A 104 -3.96 18.27 1.17
C GLN A 104 -5.44 18.53 0.89
N THR A 105 -6.13 17.63 0.19
CA THR A 105 -7.57 17.77 -0.12
C THR A 105 -8.43 16.91 0.79
N VAL A 106 -8.03 15.65 1.01
CA VAL A 106 -8.73 14.73 1.91
C VAL A 106 -8.47 15.12 3.37
N ARG A 107 -9.49 14.98 4.22
CA ARG A 107 -9.42 15.33 5.65
C ARG A 107 -9.85 14.13 6.48
N PRO A 108 -9.04 13.72 7.47
CA PRO A 108 -9.42 12.64 8.37
C PRO A 108 -10.72 12.92 9.12
N GLY A 109 -11.61 11.94 9.21
CA GLY A 109 -12.88 11.98 9.91
C GLY A 109 -13.72 10.71 9.67
N GLY A 110 -14.73 10.49 10.51
CA GLY A 110 -15.55 9.27 10.44
C GLY A 110 -14.92 8.08 11.14
N GLY A 111 -15.42 6.88 10.83
CA GLY A 111 -14.97 5.61 11.40
C GLY A 111 -14.00 4.88 10.48
N THR A 112 -13.81 3.59 10.73
CA THR A 112 -12.91 2.69 9.99
C THR A 112 -13.70 1.59 9.24
N PRO A 113 -14.52 1.92 8.23
CA PRO A 113 -15.33 0.93 7.49
C PRO A 113 -14.50 0.13 6.49
N THR A 114 -13.50 -0.59 7.00
CA THR A 114 -12.48 -1.33 6.24
C THR A 114 -13.10 -2.42 5.39
N GLY A 115 -14.03 -3.21 5.94
CA GLY A 115 -14.66 -4.33 5.24
C GLY A 115 -15.50 -3.86 4.05
N GLN A 116 -16.33 -2.85 4.28
CA GLN A 116 -17.14 -2.21 3.23
C GLN A 116 -16.26 -1.66 2.11
N ARG A 117 -15.15 -0.98 2.45
CA ARG A 117 -14.27 -0.38 1.44
C ARG A 117 -13.50 -1.46 0.66
N LEU A 118 -12.98 -2.49 1.32
CA LEU A 118 -12.37 -3.65 0.66
C LEU A 118 -13.33 -4.30 -0.32
N ASN A 119 -14.58 -4.56 0.08
CA ASN A 119 -15.59 -5.12 -0.81
C ASN A 119 -15.83 -4.23 -2.06
N SER A 120 -15.83 -2.91 -1.88
CA SER A 120 -16.04 -1.97 -2.99
C SER A 120 -14.91 -1.99 -4.03
N ILE A 121 -13.69 -2.39 -3.65
CA ILE A 121 -12.52 -2.51 -4.53
C ILE A 121 -12.46 -3.93 -5.13
N LEU A 122 -12.55 -4.95 -4.27
CA LEU A 122 -12.38 -6.35 -4.67
C LEU A 122 -13.50 -6.84 -5.59
N ARG A 123 -14.76 -6.46 -5.34
CA ARG A 123 -15.91 -6.97 -6.10
C ARG A 123 -15.91 -6.51 -7.58
N PRO A 124 -15.66 -5.24 -7.93
CA PRO A 124 -15.46 -4.84 -9.32
C PRO A 124 -14.27 -5.53 -9.98
N TYR A 125 -13.15 -5.64 -9.27
CA TYR A 125 -11.95 -6.32 -9.77
C TYR A 125 -12.23 -7.80 -10.11
N LEU A 126 -12.85 -8.54 -9.19
CA LEU A 126 -13.22 -9.95 -9.41
C LEU A 126 -14.18 -10.14 -10.58
N ARG A 127 -15.13 -9.21 -10.79
CA ARG A 127 -16.01 -9.25 -11.96
C ARG A 127 -15.24 -9.03 -13.26
N LYS A 128 -14.29 -8.10 -13.27
CA LYS A 128 -13.40 -7.87 -14.42
C LYS A 128 -12.57 -9.12 -14.71
N TYR A 129 -11.97 -9.72 -13.67
CA TYR A 129 -11.19 -10.94 -13.78
C TYR A 129 -12.02 -12.12 -14.30
N GLU A 130 -13.22 -12.35 -13.76
CA GLU A 130 -14.14 -13.40 -14.25
C GLU A 130 -14.49 -13.23 -15.74
N SER A 131 -14.62 -11.98 -16.22
CA SER A 131 -14.95 -11.71 -17.61
C SER A 131 -13.77 -11.80 -18.58
N SER A 132 -12.54 -11.55 -18.13
CA SER A 132 -11.36 -11.41 -19.01
C SER A 132 -10.06 -11.74 -18.26
N PRO A 133 -9.89 -12.98 -17.77
CA PRO A 133 -8.81 -13.36 -16.85
C PRO A 133 -7.42 -13.12 -17.43
N GLU A 134 -7.23 -13.33 -18.73
CA GLU A 134 -5.95 -13.16 -19.44
C GLU A 134 -5.46 -11.69 -19.53
N THR A 135 -6.34 -10.72 -19.27
CA THR A 135 -6.02 -9.28 -19.43
C THR A 135 -6.00 -8.51 -18.12
N VAL A 136 -6.38 -9.16 -17.01
CA VAL A 136 -6.48 -8.51 -15.72
C VAL A 136 -5.19 -8.74 -14.94
N LYS A 137 -4.40 -7.68 -14.84
CA LYS A 137 -3.17 -7.65 -14.05
C LYS A 137 -3.50 -7.95 -12.58
N PRO A 138 -2.72 -8.82 -11.92
CA PRO A 138 -2.81 -9.04 -10.48
C PRO A 138 -2.72 -7.75 -9.66
N ILE A 139 -3.30 -7.71 -8.45
CA ILE A 139 -3.26 -6.52 -7.58
C ILE A 139 -2.53 -6.78 -6.26
N ASN A 140 -1.84 -5.76 -5.76
CA ASN A 140 -1.32 -5.70 -4.40
C ASN A 140 -2.00 -4.55 -3.64
N LEU A 141 -2.99 -4.89 -2.80
CA LEU A 141 -3.77 -3.93 -2.03
C LEU A 141 -3.16 -3.77 -0.63
N ILE A 142 -2.61 -2.59 -0.34
CA ILE A 142 -1.97 -2.26 0.93
C ILE A 142 -2.87 -1.32 1.72
N CYS A 143 -3.51 -1.86 2.75
CA CYS A 143 -4.33 -1.11 3.70
C CYS A 143 -3.43 -0.49 4.78
N ILE A 144 -3.43 0.84 4.90
CA ILE A 144 -2.68 1.58 5.93
C ILE A 144 -3.69 2.12 6.95
N THR A 145 -3.63 1.64 8.19
CA THR A 145 -4.62 1.98 9.24
C THR A 145 -3.99 2.07 10.62
N ASP A 146 -4.56 2.88 11.51
CA ASP A 146 -4.09 3.03 12.89
C ASP A 146 -5.01 2.43 13.96
N GLY A 147 -6.12 1.81 13.55
CA GLY A 147 -7.18 1.39 14.43
C GLY A 147 -7.85 0.08 14.00
N GLU A 148 -8.71 -0.42 14.88
CA GLU A 148 -9.55 -1.58 14.60
C GLU A 148 -10.62 -1.21 13.55
N PRO A 149 -10.94 -2.11 12.61
CA PRO A 149 -12.10 -1.98 11.75
C PRO A 149 -13.39 -1.75 12.55
N SER A 150 -14.28 -0.92 12.02
CA SER A 150 -15.62 -0.68 12.60
C SER A 150 -16.69 -1.62 12.05
N ASP A 151 -16.30 -2.53 11.16
CA ASP A 151 -17.15 -3.48 10.45
C ASP A 151 -16.42 -4.81 10.18
N ASP A 152 -17.14 -5.77 9.60
CA ASP A 152 -16.66 -7.11 9.27
C ASP A 152 -15.71 -7.09 8.06
N VAL A 153 -14.44 -7.39 8.29
CA VAL A 153 -13.36 -7.40 7.30
C VAL A 153 -13.14 -8.80 6.72
N GLU A 154 -13.46 -9.83 7.50
CA GLU A 154 -13.30 -11.23 7.19
C GLU A 154 -14.18 -11.63 6.01
N SER A 155 -15.47 -11.29 6.07
CA SER A 155 -16.45 -11.64 5.03
C SER A 155 -16.04 -11.26 3.60
N PRO A 156 -15.65 -10.01 3.28
CA PRO A 156 -15.24 -9.66 1.93
C PRO A 156 -13.95 -10.35 1.47
N LEU A 157 -13.01 -10.61 2.39
CA LEU A 157 -11.76 -11.31 2.09
C LEU A 157 -12.03 -12.79 1.79
N ILE A 158 -12.80 -13.47 2.64
CA ILE A 158 -13.21 -14.87 2.45
C ILE A 158 -14.01 -15.03 1.15
N ALA A 159 -14.94 -14.10 0.87
CA ALA A 159 -15.71 -14.12 -0.37
C ALA A 159 -14.81 -13.96 -1.61
N ALA A 160 -13.80 -13.09 -1.54
CA ALA A 160 -12.82 -12.91 -2.61
C ALA A 160 -11.96 -14.18 -2.81
N ALA A 161 -11.43 -14.74 -1.73
CA ALA A 161 -10.64 -15.97 -1.75
C ALA A 161 -11.41 -17.13 -2.40
N LYS A 162 -12.62 -17.44 -1.90
CA LYS A 162 -13.49 -18.50 -2.45
C LYS A 162 -13.85 -18.26 -3.92
N LYS A 163 -14.06 -17.00 -4.31
CA LYS A 163 -14.36 -16.66 -5.70
C LYS A 163 -13.15 -16.89 -6.61
N LEU A 164 -11.95 -16.53 -6.19
CA LEU A 164 -10.72 -16.78 -6.95
C LEU A 164 -10.43 -18.27 -7.11
N ASP A 165 -10.61 -19.07 -6.07
CA ASP A 165 -10.44 -20.53 -6.15
C ASP A 165 -11.43 -21.15 -7.12
N LYS A 166 -12.69 -20.71 -7.10
CA LYS A 166 -13.69 -21.15 -8.07
C LYS A 166 -13.34 -20.79 -9.53
N LEU A 167 -12.59 -19.71 -9.73
CA LEU A 167 -12.13 -19.25 -11.05
C LEU A 167 -10.78 -19.86 -11.46
N ASP A 168 -10.22 -20.78 -10.67
CA ASP A 168 -8.87 -21.34 -10.84
C ASP A 168 -7.81 -20.24 -11.03
N ALA A 169 -8.00 -19.12 -10.31
CA ALA A 169 -7.11 -17.98 -10.44
C ALA A 169 -5.74 -18.30 -9.80
N PRO A 170 -4.64 -17.72 -10.30
CA PRO A 170 -3.36 -17.85 -9.62
C PRO A 170 -3.44 -17.40 -8.17
N ALA A 171 -2.73 -18.07 -7.25
CA ALA A 171 -2.74 -17.73 -5.82
C ALA A 171 -2.40 -16.25 -5.56
N TRP A 172 -1.55 -15.67 -6.42
CA TRP A 172 -1.08 -14.29 -6.35
C TRP A 172 -1.98 -13.28 -7.07
N GLN A 173 -3.15 -13.66 -7.62
CA GLN A 173 -4.00 -12.74 -8.39
C GLN A 173 -4.47 -11.53 -7.58
N ILE A 174 -4.68 -11.71 -6.28
CA ILE A 174 -4.96 -10.65 -5.32
C ILE A 174 -4.11 -10.96 -4.10
N GLY A 175 -3.42 -9.94 -3.61
CA GLY A 175 -2.86 -9.97 -2.27
C GLY A 175 -3.25 -8.72 -1.50
N VAL A 176 -3.63 -8.91 -0.24
CA VAL A 176 -4.03 -7.85 0.67
C VAL A 176 -3.01 -7.79 1.79
N GLN A 177 -2.51 -6.58 2.10
CA GLN A 177 -1.68 -6.35 3.27
C GLN A 177 -2.31 -5.34 4.19
N PHE A 178 -2.23 -5.61 5.49
CA PHE A 178 -2.49 -4.61 6.50
C PHE A 178 -1.17 -4.09 7.05
N PHE A 179 -0.99 -2.78 6.93
CA PHE A 179 0.13 -2.06 7.50
C PHE A 179 -0.38 -1.14 8.60
N GLN A 180 -0.10 -1.55 9.84
CA GLN A 180 -0.56 -0.81 11.00
C GLN A 180 0.34 0.39 11.28
N VAL A 181 -0.22 1.58 11.36
CA VAL A 181 0.45 2.80 11.84
C VAL A 181 0.12 3.02 13.31
N GLY A 182 1.08 3.49 14.10
CA GLY A 182 0.86 3.75 15.52
C GLY A 182 1.05 2.51 16.40
N ARG A 183 0.36 2.47 17.55
CA ARG A 183 0.62 1.52 18.65
C ARG A 183 -0.66 0.97 19.29
N ASP A 184 -1.74 0.92 18.52
CA ASP A 184 -2.98 0.35 19.02
C ASP A 184 -2.82 -1.18 19.13
N GLU A 185 -2.74 -1.69 20.35
CA GLU A 185 -2.55 -3.14 20.55
C GLU A 185 -3.80 -3.94 20.17
N GLN A 186 -5.01 -3.36 20.22
CA GLN A 186 -6.22 -4.06 19.76
C GLN A 186 -6.22 -4.18 18.24
N ALA A 187 -5.91 -3.09 17.53
CA ALA A 187 -5.75 -3.13 16.08
C ALA A 187 -4.68 -4.16 15.67
N LYS A 188 -3.56 -4.19 16.39
CA LYS A 188 -2.49 -5.16 16.14
C LYS A 188 -2.95 -6.61 16.30
N LEU A 189 -3.69 -6.90 17.37
CA LEU A 189 -4.22 -8.24 17.64
C LEU A 189 -5.23 -8.66 16.57
N HIS A 190 -6.17 -7.77 16.24
CA HIS A 190 -7.18 -8.03 15.22
C HIS A 190 -6.55 -8.26 13.84
N LEU A 191 -5.62 -7.41 13.41
CA LEU A 191 -4.93 -7.59 12.13
C LEU A 191 -4.09 -8.87 12.09
N LYS A 192 -3.52 -9.28 13.23
CA LYS A 192 -2.80 -10.55 13.32
C LYS A 192 -3.74 -11.75 13.21
N GLN A 193 -4.92 -11.69 13.81
CA GLN A 193 -5.95 -12.73 13.65
C GLN A 193 -6.40 -12.85 12.19
N LEU A 194 -6.53 -11.73 11.47
CA LEU A 194 -6.84 -11.75 10.03
C LEU A 194 -5.77 -12.43 9.17
N ASP A 195 -4.50 -12.40 9.60
CA ASP A 195 -3.37 -13.05 8.91
C ASP A 195 -3.30 -14.55 9.23
N ASP A 196 -3.36 -14.90 10.51
CA ASP A 196 -3.15 -16.27 10.98
C ASP A 196 -4.41 -17.16 10.92
N GLU A 197 -5.61 -16.59 11.07
CA GLU A 197 -6.84 -17.34 11.38
C GLU A 197 -7.94 -17.21 10.30
N LEU A 198 -7.67 -16.59 9.15
CA LEU A 198 -8.71 -16.35 8.12
C LEU A 198 -9.35 -17.65 7.60
N ALA A 199 -8.55 -18.71 7.42
CA ALA A 199 -9.04 -20.03 7.00
C ALA A 199 -9.91 -20.69 8.09
N GLU A 200 -9.51 -20.56 9.37
CA GLU A 200 -10.27 -21.05 10.52
C GLU A 200 -11.62 -20.32 10.65
N ILE A 201 -11.61 -18.98 10.54
CA ILE A 201 -12.83 -18.15 10.54
C ILE A 201 -13.77 -18.55 9.39
N ALA A 202 -13.22 -18.88 8.22
CA ALA A 202 -13.99 -19.31 7.07
C ALA A 202 -14.58 -20.73 7.20
N GLY A 203 -14.12 -21.50 8.19
CA GLY A 203 -14.42 -22.93 8.34
C GLY A 203 -13.94 -23.76 7.15
N ASP A 204 -12.84 -23.35 6.52
CA ASP A 204 -12.33 -23.89 5.26
C ASP A 204 -10.80 -23.92 5.29
N ASP A 205 -10.25 -25.06 5.73
CA ASP A 205 -8.79 -25.25 5.88
C ASP A 205 -8.03 -25.18 4.54
N ASP A 206 -8.74 -25.34 3.42
CA ASP A 206 -8.19 -25.25 2.06
C ASP A 206 -8.32 -23.85 1.45
N LEU A 207 -8.83 -22.86 2.22
CA LEU A 207 -8.95 -21.48 1.76
C LEU A 207 -7.57 -20.95 1.36
N ARG A 208 -7.48 -20.36 0.16
CA ARG A 208 -6.22 -19.72 -0.25
C ARG A 208 -5.79 -18.63 0.73
N ASP A 209 -4.49 -18.62 0.99
CA ASP A 209 -3.84 -17.54 1.71
C ASP A 209 -3.56 -16.36 0.76
N MET A 210 -4.08 -15.19 1.13
CA MET A 210 -3.97 -13.95 0.36
C MET A 210 -3.81 -12.69 1.22
N VAL A 211 -3.78 -12.83 2.55
CA VAL A 211 -3.75 -11.73 3.50
C VAL A 211 -2.44 -11.82 4.27
N ASP A 212 -1.73 -10.71 4.42
CA ASP A 212 -0.56 -10.61 5.28
C ASP A 212 -0.70 -9.39 6.21
N THR A 213 -0.18 -9.47 7.43
CA THR A 213 -0.11 -8.31 8.34
C THR A 213 1.33 -7.94 8.66
N VAL A 214 1.65 -6.66 8.49
CA VAL A 214 2.94 -6.08 8.87
C VAL A 214 2.73 -5.04 9.96
N PRO A 215 3.08 -5.32 11.23
CA PRO A 215 3.04 -4.30 12.27
C PRO A 215 4.15 -3.28 12.01
N PHE A 216 3.91 -2.01 12.33
CA PHE A 216 4.98 -1.03 12.37
C PHE A 216 5.95 -1.34 13.52
N THR A 217 7.09 -1.96 13.19
CA THR A 217 8.18 -2.23 14.14
C THR A 217 9.17 -1.06 14.16
N GLY A 218 8.71 0.10 14.60
CA GLY A 218 9.61 1.20 14.95
C GLY A 218 10.16 1.03 16.37
N ALA A 219 11.47 1.23 16.57
CA ALA A 219 12.00 1.50 17.91
C ALA A 219 11.34 2.77 18.48
N GLU A 220 11.26 2.93 19.81
CA GLU A 220 10.56 4.05 20.45
C GLU A 220 10.83 5.41 19.76
N GLY A 221 9.82 5.96 19.08
CA GLY A 221 9.89 7.27 18.42
C GLY A 221 10.28 7.28 16.94
N THR A 222 10.40 6.12 16.28
CA THR A 222 10.54 6.10 14.81
C THR A 222 9.20 6.42 14.15
N GLN A 223 9.24 7.32 13.16
CA GLN A 223 8.09 7.76 12.36
C GLN A 223 7.80 6.78 11.23
N LEU A 224 6.58 6.79 10.70
CA LEU A 224 6.31 6.15 9.41
C LEU A 224 7.17 6.84 8.35
N ASN A 225 8.14 6.14 7.79
CA ASN A 225 9.00 6.66 6.75
C ASN A 225 8.87 5.82 5.47
N GLY A 226 9.37 6.35 4.36
CA GLY A 226 9.32 5.66 3.07
C GLY A 226 9.96 4.28 3.10
N GLU A 227 11.00 4.04 3.91
CA GLU A 227 11.64 2.73 4.04
C GLU A 227 10.72 1.68 4.67
N GLY A 228 9.94 2.07 5.69
CA GLY A 228 8.95 1.20 6.33
C GLY A 228 7.87 0.76 5.34
N ILE A 229 7.29 1.70 4.60
CA ILE A 229 6.29 1.36 3.58
C ILE A 229 6.93 0.59 2.43
N LEU A 230 8.15 0.95 2.01
CA LEU A 230 8.87 0.21 0.97
C LEU A 230 9.11 -1.24 1.39
N LYS A 231 9.47 -1.49 2.64
CA LYS A 231 9.60 -2.85 3.17
C LYS A 231 8.27 -3.61 3.14
N VAL A 232 7.14 -2.95 3.36
CA VAL A 232 5.81 -3.58 3.23
C VAL A 232 5.57 -3.93 1.77
N VAL A 233 5.70 -2.94 0.88
CA VAL A 233 5.56 -3.08 -0.58
C VAL A 233 6.47 -4.19 -1.12
N LEU A 234 7.69 -4.35 -0.59
CA LEU A 234 8.65 -5.38 -0.99
C LEU A 234 8.43 -6.74 -0.30
N GLY A 235 8.13 -6.74 0.99
CA GLY A 235 7.97 -7.96 1.81
C GLY A 235 6.79 -8.80 1.36
N ALA A 236 5.70 -8.11 1.01
CA ALA A 236 4.57 -8.58 0.23
C ALA A 236 4.94 -9.48 -0.95
N VAL A 237 5.98 -9.07 -1.67
CA VAL A 237 6.30 -9.63 -2.98
C VAL A 237 7.43 -10.65 -2.88
N ASN A 238 8.37 -10.48 -1.94
CA ASN A 238 9.45 -11.45 -1.70
C ASN A 238 8.92 -12.80 -1.19
N ARG A 239 7.95 -12.80 -0.25
CA ARG A 239 7.26 -14.05 0.18
C ARG A 239 6.59 -14.77 -1.00
N ARG A 240 6.16 -14.03 -2.03
CA ARG A 240 5.51 -14.58 -3.23
C ARG A 240 6.51 -15.14 -4.23
N LEU A 241 7.69 -14.54 -4.37
CA LEU A 241 8.80 -15.12 -5.14
C LEU A 241 9.21 -16.48 -4.56
N ASP A 242 9.25 -16.59 -3.25
CA ASP A 242 9.54 -17.87 -2.57
C ASP A 242 8.49 -18.93 -2.89
N ARG A 243 7.18 -18.58 -2.90
CA ARG A 243 6.11 -19.50 -3.30
C ARG A 243 6.13 -19.86 -4.79
N LYS A 244 6.46 -18.92 -5.68
CA LYS A 244 6.58 -19.17 -7.13
C LYS A 244 7.75 -20.12 -7.44
N LYS A 245 8.94 -19.85 -6.89
CA LYS A 245 10.12 -20.72 -6.99
C LYS A 245 9.85 -22.12 -6.46
N SER A 246 9.10 -22.24 -5.35
CA SER A 246 8.71 -23.53 -4.78
C SER A 246 7.84 -24.36 -5.73
N ARG A 247 6.91 -23.75 -6.48
CA ARG A 247 6.05 -24.46 -7.45
C ARG A 247 6.78 -24.88 -8.72
N ASP A 248 7.68 -24.04 -9.23
CA ASP A 248 8.46 -24.37 -10.43
C ASP A 248 9.47 -25.51 -10.15
N LEU A 249 9.89 -25.70 -8.89
CA LEU A 249 10.76 -26.80 -8.47
C LEU A 249 10.04 -28.16 -8.34
N HIS A 250 8.70 -28.17 -8.26
CA HIS A 250 7.87 -29.37 -8.11
C HIS A 250 7.15 -29.78 -9.42
N ARG A 251 7.54 -29.21 -10.57
CA ARG A 251 7.05 -29.61 -11.89
C ARG A 251 8.04 -30.51 -12.64
#